data_AF-A0A9P8L7K0-F1
#
_entry.id   AF-A0A9P8L7K0-F1
#
_cell.length_a   1.000
_cell.length_b   1.000
_cell.length_c   1.000
_cell.angle_alpha   90.00
_cell.angle_beta   90.00
_cell.angle_gamma   90.00
#
_symmetry.space_group_name_H-M   'P 1'
#
loop_
_entity.id
_entity.type
_entity.pdbx_description
1 polymer ?
#
loop_
_entity_poly.entity_id
_entity_poly.type
_entity_poly.pdbx_seq_one_letter_code
_entity_poly.pdbx_strand_id
1 'polypeptide(L)'
;MKRSDRQQPFSGLFNKIQAANKRQPERPESGINPLRGVRKDEINNPKRQLQEQAAISAKEMERLKLSHEAEVSELRLMHEAERNHIMEMMSRLKHSHEDEVGKLRQPYEEKIMPIMEEMERLEHSHKDYVGKLQQKHKEEMASTMDKMRLLAHEYEDRISMLNRDFEEYRVKMQTDFQRQSQEMASSFEAKMSSAIKSQRETYEARLTDLKRQSNDVKQRMATEHETERAAMIGELEEEKMSMMESMQGIREAHEAEKRRIEERHDAEIAALEIKREREIKSLRESIENLKGALLRRDSFKGMSGHELTHRFQDLASDVDDLARVQWDNKLEPTWPFPNKLLRNSENERRSKQHIVQNTFWVILYEKIFCTPFRVLGNEGKSLEREWIEKYGQDRKSIGGFAPCPRPTKDSEKWRYETIKKRLEAISQPLVAGEPNYDVKRDHELSVTKVTEDMSQALERVASVSDGDIQRMSDLVRKAAKLWLEVGQQRCRIYLLMSDPSEEPSQSGQTPLDRDRVEKLVVVPELRRIGNVQGGMLEKDELISGCKGKFSVFHVC
;
A
#
# COMPACT_ATOMS: atom_id res chain seq x y z
N MET A 1 -32.88 4.25 22.37
CA MET A 1 -33.11 4.32 20.90
C MET A 1 -32.97 2.92 20.31
N LYS A 2 -33.80 2.63 19.31
CA LYS A 2 -34.33 1.30 18.95
C LYS A 2 -33.31 0.34 18.31
N ARG A 3 -33.48 -0.95 18.61
CA ARG A 3 -32.95 -2.13 17.90
C ARG A 3 -33.42 -2.16 16.44
N SER A 4 -32.62 -2.74 15.55
CA SER A 4 -33.17 -3.50 14.42
C SER A 4 -32.18 -4.56 13.95
N ASP A 5 -32.56 -5.81 14.20
CA ASP A 5 -32.18 -6.99 13.46
C ASP A 5 -32.53 -6.84 11.97
N ARG A 6 -31.78 -7.52 11.08
CA ARG A 6 -32.39 -8.25 9.96
C ARG A 6 -31.44 -9.31 9.38
N GLN A 7 -31.99 -10.52 9.35
CA GLN A 7 -31.50 -11.75 8.72
C GLN A 7 -31.55 -11.68 7.17
N GLN A 8 -30.87 -12.67 6.57
CA GLN A 8 -30.68 -13.10 5.16
C GLN A 8 -32.00 -13.29 4.34
N PRO A 9 -32.09 -13.95 3.14
CA PRO A 9 -31.14 -14.68 2.24
C PRO A 9 -31.39 -14.54 0.69
N PHE A 10 -30.95 -15.54 -0.12
CA PHE A 10 -31.12 -15.85 -1.58
C PHE A 10 -29.91 -15.52 -2.48
N SER A 11 -29.09 -16.46 -2.96
CA SER A 11 -29.28 -17.55 -3.95
C SER A 11 -29.58 -17.08 -5.38
N GLY A 12 -28.61 -17.24 -6.28
CA GLY A 12 -28.74 -16.95 -7.72
C GLY A 12 -28.01 -18.00 -8.56
N LEU A 13 -28.74 -19.06 -8.90
CA LEU A 13 -28.44 -20.01 -9.96
C LEU A 13 -28.41 -19.30 -11.32
N PHE A 14 -27.35 -19.51 -12.12
CA PHE A 14 -27.41 -19.35 -13.57
C PHE A 14 -26.95 -20.63 -14.24
N ASN A 15 -27.90 -21.27 -14.92
CA ASN A 15 -27.72 -22.44 -15.77
C ASN A 15 -28.36 -22.12 -17.13
N LYS A 16 -27.80 -22.73 -18.18
CA LYS A 16 -28.25 -22.84 -19.59
C LYS A 16 -27.73 -21.80 -20.59
N ILE A 17 -26.89 -22.27 -21.50
CA ILE A 17 -27.19 -22.27 -22.95
C ILE A 17 -26.89 -23.67 -23.53
N GLN A 18 -27.85 -24.18 -24.30
CA GLN A 18 -27.89 -25.41 -25.10
C GLN A 18 -26.97 -25.31 -26.34
N ALA A 19 -26.19 -26.34 -26.67
CA ALA A 19 -26.47 -27.44 -27.60
C ALA A 19 -26.69 -27.08 -29.09
N ALA A 20 -25.75 -27.55 -29.94
CA ALA A 20 -25.83 -27.93 -31.36
C ALA A 20 -24.37 -28.01 -31.88
N ASN A 21 -23.86 -28.94 -32.70
CA ASN A 21 -24.34 -30.13 -33.42
C ASN A 21 -23.18 -30.55 -34.36
N LYS A 22 -22.84 -31.84 -34.44
CA LYS A 22 -22.34 -32.60 -35.61
C LYS A 22 -21.02 -32.29 -36.36
N ARG A 23 -20.22 -33.39 -36.46
CA ARG A 23 -19.44 -33.92 -37.62
C ARG A 23 -18.26 -33.06 -38.09
N GLN A 24 -17.08 -33.54 -38.51
CA GLN A 24 -16.36 -34.81 -38.66
C GLN A 24 -14.88 -34.38 -38.86
N PRO A 25 -13.86 -35.24 -38.64
CA PRO A 25 -12.47 -34.88 -38.90
C PRO A 25 -12.04 -35.32 -40.30
N GLU A 26 -11.55 -34.39 -41.13
CA GLU A 26 -10.72 -34.72 -42.29
C GLU A 26 -9.33 -34.10 -42.10
N ARG A 27 -8.34 -34.96 -42.28
CA ARG A 27 -6.90 -34.69 -42.35
C ARG A 27 -6.39 -35.28 -43.68
N PRO A 28 -5.18 -34.98 -44.13
CA PRO A 28 -4.98 -34.24 -45.36
C PRO A 28 -4.16 -35.02 -46.40
N GLU A 29 -3.78 -34.29 -47.46
CA GLU A 29 -2.55 -34.41 -48.26
C GLU A 29 -2.64 -34.96 -49.68
N SER A 30 -2.35 -34.03 -50.61
CA SER A 30 -1.33 -34.10 -51.66
C SER A 30 -1.46 -35.10 -52.82
N GLY A 31 -1.21 -34.57 -54.03
CA GLY A 31 -0.35 -35.28 -54.98
C GLY A 31 -0.88 -35.46 -56.41
N ILE A 32 -0.63 -34.46 -57.26
CA ILE A 32 0.10 -34.59 -58.54
C ILE A 32 -0.42 -35.59 -59.61
N ASN A 33 -0.88 -35.00 -60.72
CA ASN A 33 -0.98 -35.48 -62.13
C ASN A 33 0.23 -36.33 -62.62
N PRO A 34 0.25 -37.03 -63.80
CA PRO A 34 -0.54 -36.76 -65.03
C PRO A 34 -0.96 -37.97 -65.92
N LEU A 35 -1.88 -37.70 -66.86
CA LEU A 35 -1.96 -38.11 -68.28
C LEU A 35 -1.28 -39.42 -68.76
N ARG A 36 -2.07 -40.32 -69.37
CA ARG A 36 -2.11 -40.61 -70.84
C ARG A 36 -2.90 -41.89 -71.10
N GLY A 37 -3.80 -41.85 -72.07
CA GLY A 37 -4.56 -43.02 -72.50
C GLY A 37 -3.81 -43.92 -73.48
N VAL A 38 -4.26 -45.17 -73.58
CA VAL A 38 -4.25 -45.98 -74.81
C VAL A 38 -5.46 -46.92 -74.76
N ARG A 39 -6.08 -47.07 -75.93
CA ARG A 39 -7.23 -47.92 -76.24
C ARG A 39 -6.85 -49.39 -76.36
N LYS A 40 -7.91 -50.21 -76.18
CA LYS A 40 -8.27 -51.40 -76.96
C LYS A 40 -7.60 -52.73 -76.65
N ASP A 41 -8.52 -53.61 -76.26
CA ASP A 41 -8.68 -55.00 -76.66
C ASP A 41 -7.81 -56.05 -75.97
N GLU A 42 -8.51 -57.16 -75.69
CA GLU A 42 -8.04 -58.46 -75.25
C GLU A 42 -8.07 -58.76 -73.74
N ILE A 43 -8.28 -60.05 -73.47
CA ILE A 43 -8.10 -60.76 -72.20
C ILE A 43 -9.31 -60.76 -71.24
N ASN A 44 -10.37 -61.43 -71.68
CA ASN A 44 -11.56 -61.80 -70.89
C ASN A 44 -11.34 -63.10 -70.06
N ASN A 45 -10.22 -63.23 -69.35
CA ASN A 45 -9.89 -64.44 -68.55
C ASN A 45 -9.11 -64.26 -67.21
N PRO A 46 -8.66 -63.05 -66.75
CA PRO A 46 -8.09 -62.89 -65.39
C PRO A 46 -9.06 -62.25 -64.38
N LYS A 47 -10.22 -61.72 -64.82
CA LYS A 47 -11.17 -61.02 -63.94
C LYS A 47 -11.89 -61.93 -62.94
N ARG A 48 -12.11 -63.21 -63.27
CA ARG A 48 -12.69 -64.19 -62.33
C ARG A 48 -11.71 -64.62 -61.23
N GLN A 49 -10.44 -64.82 -61.57
CA GLN A 49 -9.41 -65.19 -60.57
C GLN A 49 -9.11 -64.06 -59.59
N LEU A 50 -9.08 -62.80 -60.03
CA LEU A 50 -8.92 -61.64 -59.14
C LEU A 50 -10.13 -61.43 -58.21
N GLN A 51 -11.35 -61.74 -58.68
CA GLN A 51 -12.56 -61.62 -57.87
C GLN A 51 -12.69 -62.75 -56.84
N GLU A 52 -12.18 -63.94 -57.16
CA GLU A 52 -12.13 -65.10 -56.27
C GLU A 52 -10.99 -65.00 -55.25
N GLN A 53 -9.82 -64.50 -55.63
CA GLN A 53 -8.74 -64.13 -54.67
C GLN A 53 -9.17 -63.00 -53.73
N ALA A 54 -9.91 -62.00 -54.23
CA ALA A 54 -10.47 -60.95 -53.39
C ALA A 54 -11.53 -61.49 -52.42
N ALA A 55 -12.34 -62.47 -52.81
CA ALA A 55 -13.32 -63.11 -51.93
C ALA A 55 -12.67 -63.99 -50.86
N ILE A 56 -11.58 -64.70 -51.18
CA ILE A 56 -10.80 -65.49 -50.22
C ILE A 56 -10.08 -64.55 -49.24
N SER A 57 -9.42 -63.52 -49.75
CA SER A 57 -8.75 -62.50 -48.92
C SER A 57 -9.73 -61.74 -48.03
N ALA A 58 -10.93 -61.42 -48.51
CA ALA A 58 -11.98 -60.80 -47.70
C ALA A 58 -12.47 -61.73 -46.57
N LYS A 59 -12.67 -63.02 -46.85
CA LYS A 59 -13.03 -64.02 -45.82
C LYS A 59 -11.92 -64.21 -44.79
N GLU A 60 -10.66 -64.15 -45.21
CA GLU A 60 -9.51 -64.27 -44.34
C GLU A 60 -9.32 -63.01 -43.47
N MET A 61 -9.55 -61.82 -44.03
CA MET A 61 -9.63 -60.56 -43.28
C MET A 61 -10.79 -60.54 -42.29
N GLU A 62 -11.97 -61.04 -42.66
CA GLU A 62 -13.13 -61.13 -41.75
C GLU A 62 -12.82 -62.08 -40.59
N ARG A 63 -12.15 -63.21 -40.87
CA ARG A 63 -11.73 -64.17 -39.83
C ARG A 63 -10.67 -63.59 -38.90
N LEU A 64 -9.68 -62.87 -39.44
CA LEU A 64 -8.68 -62.15 -38.64
C LEU A 64 -9.29 -61.03 -37.82
N LYS A 65 -10.26 -60.30 -38.37
CA LYS A 65 -10.98 -59.23 -37.68
C LYS A 65 -11.80 -59.78 -36.51
N LEU A 66 -12.54 -60.88 -36.72
CA LEU A 66 -13.28 -61.55 -35.65
C LEU A 66 -12.35 -62.13 -34.58
N SER A 67 -11.20 -62.68 -34.98
CA SER A 67 -10.17 -63.15 -34.04
C SER A 67 -9.58 -62.01 -33.21
N HIS A 68 -9.30 -60.87 -33.85
CA HIS A 68 -8.77 -59.69 -33.17
C HIS A 68 -9.83 -59.02 -32.29
N GLU A 69 -11.10 -58.97 -32.70
CA GLU A 69 -12.19 -58.49 -31.85
C GLU A 69 -12.42 -59.38 -30.62
N ALA A 70 -12.22 -60.70 -30.74
CA ALA A 70 -12.26 -61.61 -29.61
C ALA A 70 -11.10 -61.36 -28.63
N GLU A 71 -9.87 -61.24 -29.15
CA GLU A 71 -8.67 -60.96 -28.34
C GLU A 71 -8.73 -59.58 -27.65
N VAL A 72 -9.22 -58.56 -28.35
CA VAL A 72 -9.46 -57.23 -27.77
C VAL A 72 -10.56 -57.27 -26.71
N SER A 73 -11.59 -58.09 -26.89
CA SER A 73 -12.64 -58.26 -25.88
C SER A 73 -12.12 -58.98 -24.63
N GLU A 74 -11.25 -59.97 -24.80
CA GLU A 74 -10.60 -60.69 -23.71
C GLU A 74 -9.64 -59.78 -22.92
N LEU A 75 -8.82 -58.98 -23.61
CA LEU A 75 -7.96 -57.97 -23.00
C LEU A 75 -8.76 -56.90 -22.23
N ARG A 76 -9.92 -56.49 -22.76
CA ARG A 76 -10.82 -55.55 -22.06
C ARG A 76 -11.35 -56.14 -20.75
N LEU A 77 -11.73 -57.41 -20.76
CA LEU A 77 -12.20 -58.11 -19.55
C LEU A 77 -11.08 -58.25 -18.51
N MET A 78 -9.85 -58.55 -18.93
CA MET A 78 -8.70 -58.58 -18.02
C MET A 78 -8.39 -57.20 -17.42
N HIS A 79 -8.35 -56.14 -18.24
CA HIS A 79 -8.14 -54.78 -17.74
C HIS A 79 -9.25 -54.32 -16.81
N GLU A 80 -10.50 -54.73 -17.06
CA GLU A 80 -11.63 -54.42 -16.18
C GLU A 80 -11.52 -55.16 -14.84
N ALA A 81 -11.07 -56.41 -14.84
CA ALA A 81 -10.77 -57.17 -13.63
C ALA A 81 -9.62 -56.54 -12.81
N GLU A 82 -8.52 -56.14 -13.46
CA GLU A 82 -7.40 -55.45 -12.80
C GLU A 82 -7.81 -54.10 -12.22
N ARG A 83 -8.61 -53.32 -12.97
CA ARG A 83 -9.14 -52.04 -12.51
C ARG A 83 -10.02 -52.21 -11.27
N ASN A 84 -10.87 -53.23 -11.25
CA ASN A 84 -11.71 -53.54 -10.10
C ASN A 84 -10.87 -53.96 -8.89
N HIS A 85 -9.81 -54.76 -9.10
CA HIS A 85 -8.88 -55.15 -8.04
C HIS A 85 -8.14 -53.95 -7.43
N ILE A 86 -7.66 -53.02 -8.26
CA ILE A 86 -7.01 -51.79 -7.81
C ILE A 86 -7.98 -50.90 -7.03
N MET A 87 -9.23 -50.76 -7.48
CA MET A 87 -10.26 -50.00 -6.74
C MET A 87 -10.57 -50.61 -5.38
N GLU A 88 -10.58 -51.93 -5.27
CA GLU A 88 -10.80 -52.62 -4.00
C GLU A 88 -9.62 -52.41 -3.04
N MET A 89 -8.37 -52.51 -3.52
CA MET A 89 -7.18 -52.20 -2.74
C MET A 89 -7.15 -50.75 -2.24
N MET A 90 -7.47 -49.79 -3.11
CA MET A 90 -7.58 -48.37 -2.75
C MET A 90 -8.64 -48.12 -1.67
N SER A 91 -9.78 -48.83 -1.75
CA SER A 91 -10.85 -48.72 -0.76
C SER A 91 -10.44 -49.27 0.61
N ARG A 92 -9.69 -50.38 0.63
CA ARG A 92 -9.13 -50.96 1.87
C ARG A 92 -8.07 -50.05 2.49
N LEU A 93 -7.19 -49.48 1.66
CA LEU A 93 -6.15 -48.55 2.13
C LEU A 93 -6.77 -47.28 2.71
N LYS A 94 -7.83 -46.76 2.07
CA LYS A 94 -8.57 -45.59 2.56
C LYS A 94 -9.20 -45.84 3.94
N HIS A 95 -9.89 -46.97 4.12
CA HIS A 95 -10.45 -47.34 5.43
C HIS A 95 -9.36 -47.50 6.50
N SER A 96 -8.24 -48.15 6.17
CA SER A 96 -7.11 -48.30 7.10
C SER A 96 -6.52 -46.96 7.51
N HIS A 97 -6.43 -46.00 6.59
CA HIS A 97 -5.91 -44.67 6.89
C HIS A 97 -6.91 -43.85 7.72
N GLU A 98 -8.21 -43.94 7.44
CA GLU A 98 -9.26 -43.30 8.25
C GLU A 98 -9.26 -43.82 9.70
N ASP A 99 -9.04 -45.12 9.91
CA ASP A 99 -8.89 -45.72 11.24
C ASP A 99 -7.63 -45.23 11.99
N GLU A 100 -6.49 -45.10 11.30
CA GLU A 100 -5.26 -44.55 11.92
C GLU A 100 -5.41 -43.06 12.27
N VAL A 101 -6.03 -42.28 11.39
CA VAL A 101 -6.35 -40.87 11.65
C VAL A 101 -7.31 -40.74 12.84
N GLY A 102 -8.31 -41.63 12.95
CA GLY A 102 -9.21 -41.70 14.10
C GLY A 102 -8.48 -41.97 15.42
N LYS A 103 -7.56 -42.95 15.44
CA LYS A 103 -6.74 -43.29 16.61
C LYS A 103 -5.82 -42.15 17.05
N LEU A 104 -5.31 -41.36 16.10
CA LEU A 104 -4.50 -40.18 16.40
C LEU A 104 -5.33 -38.99 16.85
N ARG A 105 -6.56 -38.82 16.37
CA ARG A 105 -7.44 -37.69 16.69
C ARG A 105 -8.00 -37.74 18.10
N GLN A 106 -8.41 -38.92 18.55
CA GLN A 106 -9.02 -39.14 19.86
C GLN A 106 -8.22 -38.59 21.06
N PRO A 107 -6.89 -38.82 21.20
CA PRO A 107 -6.12 -38.27 22.32
C PRO A 107 -5.91 -36.76 22.26
N TYR A 108 -6.04 -36.12 21.09
CA TYR A 108 -6.01 -34.66 20.98
C TYR A 108 -7.36 -34.05 21.35
N GLU A 109 -8.48 -34.68 20.99
CA GLU A 109 -9.82 -34.26 21.42
C GLU A 109 -9.99 -34.37 22.94
N GLU A 110 -9.51 -35.46 23.55
CA GLU A 110 -9.52 -35.67 25.01
C GLU A 110 -8.67 -34.63 25.78
N LYS A 111 -7.62 -34.07 25.17
CA LYS A 111 -6.80 -33.00 25.78
C LYS A 111 -7.36 -31.60 25.57
N ILE A 112 -8.08 -31.36 24.47
CA ILE A 112 -8.62 -30.04 24.12
C ILE A 112 -9.88 -29.72 24.92
N MET A 113 -10.74 -30.71 25.17
CA MET A 113 -11.99 -30.54 25.93
C MET A 113 -11.81 -29.90 27.32
N PRO A 114 -10.90 -30.37 28.20
CA PRO A 114 -10.72 -29.76 29.52
C PRO A 114 -10.14 -28.34 29.44
N ILE A 115 -9.31 -28.03 28.44
CA ILE A 115 -8.78 -26.68 28.22
C ILE A 115 -9.89 -25.72 27.78
N MET A 116 -10.81 -26.17 26.92
CA MET A 116 -11.97 -25.38 26.51
C MET A 116 -12.93 -25.12 27.68
N GLU A 117 -13.19 -26.12 28.52
CA GLU A 117 -14.02 -25.95 29.72
C GLU A 117 -13.39 -24.98 30.73
N GLU A 118 -12.06 -25.00 30.88
CA GLU A 118 -11.34 -24.06 31.74
C GLU A 118 -11.36 -22.64 31.18
N MET A 119 -11.24 -22.47 29.86
CA MET A 119 -11.40 -21.18 29.18
C MET A 119 -12.81 -20.61 29.34
N GLU A 120 -13.86 -21.41 29.17
CA GLU A 120 -15.26 -20.96 29.37
C GLU A 120 -15.54 -20.56 30.82
N ARG A 121 -14.95 -21.27 31.80
CA ARG A 121 -14.99 -20.89 33.22
C ARG A 121 -14.29 -19.57 33.47
N LEU A 122 -13.10 -19.36 32.88
CA LEU A 122 -12.37 -18.10 33.02
C LEU A 122 -13.14 -16.94 32.40
N GLU A 123 -13.77 -17.16 31.25
CA GLU A 123 -14.57 -16.16 30.55
C GLU A 123 -15.80 -15.75 31.37
N HIS A 124 -16.51 -16.71 31.97
CA HIS A 124 -17.62 -16.43 32.89
C HIS A 124 -17.16 -15.66 34.13
N SER A 125 -16.04 -16.07 34.74
CA SER A 125 -15.47 -15.38 35.91
C SER A 125 -15.06 -13.94 35.59
N HIS A 126 -14.42 -13.72 34.44
CA HIS A 126 -14.03 -12.39 33.98
C HIS A 126 -15.25 -11.51 33.67
N LYS A 127 -16.29 -12.09 33.06
CA LYS A 127 -17.55 -11.40 32.77
C LYS A 127 -18.27 -10.96 34.05
N ASP A 128 -18.30 -11.80 35.07
CA ASP A 128 -18.86 -11.46 36.39
C ASP A 128 -18.05 -10.37 37.11
N TYR A 129 -16.72 -10.44 37.03
CA TYR A 129 -15.84 -9.42 37.61
C TYR A 129 -16.03 -8.05 36.94
N VAL A 130 -16.08 -8.01 35.60
CA VAL A 130 -16.36 -6.80 34.83
C VAL A 130 -17.77 -6.26 35.15
N GLY A 131 -18.76 -7.14 35.30
CA GLY A 131 -20.12 -6.77 35.69
C GLY A 131 -20.16 -6.08 37.07
N LYS A 132 -19.47 -6.64 38.07
CA LYS A 132 -19.35 -6.03 39.41
C LYS A 132 -18.64 -4.68 39.38
N LEU A 133 -17.59 -4.54 38.57
CA LEU A 133 -16.86 -3.28 38.43
C LEU A 133 -17.72 -2.18 37.78
N GLN A 134 -18.49 -2.54 36.75
CA GLN A 134 -19.43 -1.62 36.08
C GLN A 134 -20.59 -1.21 37.01
N GLN A 135 -21.09 -2.13 37.83
CA GLN A 135 -22.11 -1.84 38.83
C GLN A 135 -21.60 -0.84 39.87
N LYS A 136 -20.40 -1.08 40.43
CA LYS A 136 -19.77 -0.16 41.38
C LYS A 136 -19.56 1.23 40.79
N HIS A 137 -19.12 1.31 39.53
CA HIS A 137 -18.95 2.59 38.84
C HIS A 137 -20.28 3.33 38.64
N LYS A 138 -21.38 2.61 38.36
CA LYS A 138 -22.72 3.22 38.27
C LYS A 138 -23.20 3.76 39.62
N GLU A 139 -22.95 3.04 40.71
CA GLU A 139 -23.30 3.47 42.06
C GLU A 139 -22.50 4.72 42.49
N GLU A 140 -21.20 4.77 42.19
CA GLU A 140 -20.35 5.94 42.43
C GLU A 140 -20.80 7.14 41.59
N MET A 141 -21.14 6.94 40.31
CA MET A 141 -21.68 8.00 39.46
C MET A 141 -23.04 8.51 39.95
N ALA A 142 -23.94 7.63 40.40
CA ALA A 142 -25.21 8.02 40.99
C ALA A 142 -25.02 8.85 42.27
N SER A 143 -24.13 8.41 43.17
CA SER A 143 -23.78 9.17 44.38
C SER A 143 -23.19 10.55 44.06
N THR A 144 -22.37 10.64 43.01
CA THR A 144 -21.76 11.91 42.59
C THR A 144 -22.80 12.85 41.95
N MET A 145 -23.73 12.32 41.15
CA MET A 145 -24.85 13.10 40.60
C MET A 145 -25.78 13.63 41.69
N ASP A 146 -26.08 12.83 42.73
CA ASP A 146 -26.90 13.30 43.85
C ASP A 146 -26.21 14.41 44.64
N LYS A 147 -24.89 14.32 44.86
CA LYS A 147 -24.11 15.41 45.46
C LYS A 147 -24.11 16.68 44.61
N MET A 148 -23.95 16.55 43.29
CA MET A 148 -24.04 17.70 42.39
C MET A 148 -25.45 18.32 42.37
N ARG A 149 -26.49 17.49 42.49
CA ARG A 149 -27.88 17.96 42.55
C ARG A 149 -28.17 18.73 43.84
N LEU A 150 -27.67 18.25 44.98
CA LEU A 150 -27.75 18.96 46.26
C LEU A 150 -27.01 20.30 46.20
N LEU A 151 -25.79 20.31 45.66
CA LEU A 151 -24.99 21.53 45.52
C LEU A 151 -25.68 22.54 44.58
N ALA A 152 -26.27 22.07 43.48
CA ALA A 152 -27.02 22.92 42.56
C ALA A 152 -28.24 23.56 43.25
N HIS A 153 -28.95 22.82 44.09
CA HIS A 153 -30.06 23.35 44.88
C HIS A 153 -29.59 24.38 45.91
N GLU A 154 -28.47 24.15 46.58
CA GLU A 154 -27.88 25.14 47.51
C GLU A 154 -27.50 26.45 46.80
N TYR A 155 -26.96 26.38 45.58
CA TYR A 155 -26.66 27.57 44.79
C TYR A 155 -27.93 28.28 44.31
N GLU A 156 -28.95 27.53 43.90
CA GLU A 156 -30.23 28.07 43.45
C GLU A 156 -30.99 28.77 44.59
N ASP A 157 -30.97 28.19 45.80
CA ASP A 157 -31.50 28.80 47.01
C ASP A 157 -30.73 30.07 47.38
N ARG A 158 -29.39 30.03 47.28
CA ARG A 158 -28.55 31.20 47.58
C ARG A 158 -28.76 32.34 46.59
N ILE A 159 -28.94 32.03 45.31
CA ILE A 159 -29.31 33.01 44.28
C ILE A 159 -30.70 33.57 44.55
N SER A 160 -31.66 32.73 44.95
CA SER A 160 -33.03 33.15 45.29
C SER A 160 -33.06 34.07 46.51
N MET A 161 -32.26 33.79 47.54
CA MET A 161 -32.09 34.68 48.69
C MET A 161 -31.44 36.01 48.28
N LEU A 162 -30.37 35.97 47.48
CA LEU A 162 -29.73 37.21 47.00
C LEU A 162 -30.70 38.07 46.20
N ASN A 163 -31.48 37.46 45.32
CA ASN A 163 -32.47 38.18 44.51
C ASN A 163 -33.61 38.75 45.37
N ARG A 164 -34.03 38.04 46.43
CA ARG A 164 -35.00 38.56 47.39
C ARG A 164 -34.43 39.76 48.15
N ASP A 165 -33.18 39.68 48.62
CA ASP A 165 -32.51 40.79 49.31
C ASP A 165 -32.32 42.01 48.39
N PHE A 166 -31.97 41.79 47.12
CA PHE A 166 -31.89 42.85 46.11
C PHE A 166 -33.25 43.49 45.84
N GLU A 167 -34.31 42.69 45.75
CA GLU A 167 -35.65 43.20 45.53
C GLU A 167 -36.18 43.96 46.76
N GLU A 168 -35.92 43.46 47.97
CA GLU A 168 -36.23 44.17 49.22
C GLU A 168 -35.44 45.48 49.34
N TYR A 169 -34.15 45.49 48.96
CA TYR A 169 -33.34 46.70 48.92
C TYR A 169 -33.87 47.71 47.89
N ARG A 170 -34.29 47.24 46.71
CA ARG A 170 -34.88 48.08 45.67
C ARG A 170 -36.22 48.68 46.11
N VAL A 171 -37.11 47.85 46.66
CA VAL A 171 -38.41 48.30 47.20
C VAL A 171 -38.18 49.29 48.33
N LYS A 172 -37.25 49.00 49.26
CA LYS A 172 -36.92 49.89 50.39
C LYS A 172 -36.40 51.24 49.90
N MET A 173 -35.47 51.26 48.94
CA MET A 173 -34.95 52.49 48.34
C MET A 173 -36.05 53.29 47.63
N GLN A 174 -36.97 52.61 46.92
CA GLN A 174 -38.09 53.24 46.26
C GLN A 174 -39.11 53.81 47.25
N THR A 175 -39.41 53.11 48.35
CA THR A 175 -40.25 53.63 49.44
C THR A 175 -39.57 54.76 50.21
N ASP A 176 -38.25 54.72 50.43
CA ASP A 176 -37.51 55.79 51.09
C ASP A 176 -37.48 57.05 50.22
N PHE A 177 -37.31 56.90 48.91
CA PHE A 177 -37.42 58.00 47.96
C PHE A 177 -38.83 58.61 47.92
N GLN A 178 -39.88 57.77 47.88
CA GLN A 178 -41.26 58.23 47.94
C GLN A 178 -41.58 58.93 49.27
N ARG A 179 -41.11 58.38 50.39
CA ARG A 179 -41.25 58.97 51.73
C ARG A 179 -40.54 60.31 51.85
N GLN A 180 -39.32 60.43 51.33
CA GLN A 180 -38.55 61.68 51.35
C GLN A 180 -39.18 62.75 50.45
N SER A 181 -39.78 62.34 49.32
CA SER A 181 -40.57 63.22 48.45
C SER A 181 -41.86 63.70 49.13
N GLN A 182 -42.56 62.81 49.85
CA GLN A 182 -43.77 63.16 50.61
C GLN A 182 -43.46 64.07 51.81
N GLU A 183 -42.36 63.80 52.53
CA GLU A 183 -41.87 64.63 53.65
C GLU A 183 -41.44 66.03 53.18
N MET A 184 -40.83 66.16 52.00
CA MET A 184 -40.55 67.47 51.39
C MET A 184 -41.83 68.21 50.98
N ALA A 185 -42.82 67.51 50.43
CA ALA A 185 -44.09 68.11 50.05
C ALA A 185 -44.87 68.63 51.29
N SER A 186 -44.95 67.84 52.36
CA SER A 186 -45.61 68.24 53.61
C SER A 186 -44.86 69.33 54.38
N SER A 187 -43.51 69.32 54.35
CA SER A 187 -42.66 70.37 54.93
C SER A 187 -42.80 71.71 54.19
N PHE A 188 -42.92 71.65 52.86
CA PHE A 188 -43.17 72.83 52.02
C PHE A 188 -44.57 73.41 52.29
N GLU A 189 -45.60 72.57 52.41
CA GLU A 189 -46.99 72.99 52.64
C GLU A 189 -47.19 73.59 54.06
N ALA A 190 -46.49 73.05 55.07
CA ALA A 190 -46.48 73.60 56.43
C ALA A 190 -45.72 74.94 56.54
N LYS A 191 -44.60 75.10 55.81
CA LYS A 191 -43.86 76.37 55.73
C LYS A 191 -44.63 77.44 54.95
N MET A 192 -45.33 77.07 53.88
CA MET A 192 -46.18 77.96 53.09
C MET A 192 -47.37 78.48 53.92
N SER A 193 -48.05 77.62 54.68
CA SER A 193 -49.19 78.00 55.51
C SER A 193 -48.80 78.84 56.75
N SER A 194 -47.60 78.62 57.31
CA SER A 194 -47.03 79.43 58.40
C SER A 194 -46.53 80.80 57.91
N ALA A 195 -45.98 80.88 56.69
CA ALA A 195 -45.51 82.13 56.09
C ALA A 195 -46.67 83.04 55.67
N ILE A 196 -47.76 82.48 55.11
CA ILE A 196 -48.95 83.24 54.68
C ILE A 196 -49.70 83.87 55.88
N LYS A 197 -49.69 83.22 57.05
CA LYS A 197 -50.35 83.74 58.27
C LYS A 197 -49.53 84.84 58.97
N SER A 198 -48.20 84.72 58.99
CA SER A 198 -47.26 85.71 59.56
C SER A 198 -47.06 86.94 58.67
N GLN A 199 -47.08 86.77 57.34
CA GLN A 199 -47.04 87.89 56.39
C GLN A 199 -48.30 88.76 56.44
N ARG A 200 -49.49 88.17 56.64
CA ARG A 200 -50.76 88.92 56.63
C ARG A 200 -50.86 89.95 57.76
N GLU A 201 -50.30 89.65 58.92
CA GLU A 201 -50.31 90.53 60.11
C GLU A 201 -49.15 91.53 60.12
N THR A 202 -48.06 91.26 59.38
CA THR A 202 -46.95 92.21 59.18
C THR A 202 -47.16 93.15 57.98
N TYR A 203 -47.97 92.78 56.99
CA TYR A 203 -48.30 93.66 55.86
C TYR A 203 -49.29 94.78 56.20
N GLU A 204 -50.23 94.57 57.13
CA GLU A 204 -51.17 95.62 57.55
C GLU A 204 -50.50 96.72 58.40
N ALA A 205 -49.46 96.42 59.18
CA ALA A 205 -48.70 97.42 59.95
C ALA A 205 -47.61 98.12 59.12
N ARG A 206 -47.09 97.47 58.06
CA ARG A 206 -46.00 97.99 57.21
C ARG A 206 -46.50 98.80 56.00
N LEU A 207 -47.77 98.64 55.59
CA LEU A 207 -48.43 99.42 54.53
C LEU A 207 -48.63 100.91 54.87
N THR A 208 -48.69 101.24 56.16
CA THR A 208 -48.82 102.61 56.67
C THR A 208 -47.49 103.36 56.79
N ASP A 209 -46.36 102.65 56.89
CA ASP A 209 -45.02 103.27 57.04
C ASP A 209 -44.21 103.23 55.71
N LEU A 210 -44.45 102.23 54.84
CA LEU A 210 -43.82 102.10 53.51
C LEU A 210 -44.29 103.13 52.46
N LYS A 211 -45.46 103.76 52.62
CA LYS A 211 -45.88 104.86 51.74
C LYS A 211 -45.00 106.11 51.89
N ARG A 212 -44.28 106.24 53.01
CA ARG A 212 -43.40 107.38 53.31
C ARG A 212 -41.94 107.15 52.89
N GLN A 213 -41.48 105.89 52.85
CA GLN A 213 -40.11 105.51 52.46
C GLN A 213 -39.99 105.04 50.99
N SER A 214 -41.09 104.69 50.32
CA SER A 214 -41.11 104.22 48.92
C SER A 214 -40.79 105.29 47.87
N ASN A 215 -40.85 106.59 48.20
CA ASN A 215 -40.48 107.65 47.24
C ASN A 215 -38.96 107.89 47.16
N ASP A 216 -38.21 107.63 48.23
CA ASP A 216 -36.76 107.89 48.28
C ASP A 216 -35.89 106.70 47.83
N VAL A 217 -36.41 105.48 47.87
CA VAL A 217 -35.68 104.25 47.46
C VAL A 217 -35.85 103.93 45.96
N LYS A 218 -36.93 104.41 45.32
CA LYS A 218 -37.22 104.20 43.89
C LYS A 218 -36.14 104.76 42.96
N GLN A 219 -35.40 105.77 43.42
CA GLN A 219 -34.36 106.43 42.63
C GLN A 219 -32.97 105.77 42.75
N ARG A 220 -32.77 104.85 43.71
CA ARG A 220 -31.48 104.14 43.92
C ARG A 220 -31.46 102.71 43.40
N MET A 221 -32.60 102.00 43.39
CA MET A 221 -32.69 100.63 42.85
C MET A 221 -32.74 100.54 41.31
N ALA A 222 -32.98 101.64 40.59
CA ALA A 222 -32.96 101.63 39.13
C ALA A 222 -31.53 101.40 38.56
N THR A 223 -30.50 101.83 39.30
CA THR A 223 -29.09 101.74 38.86
C THR A 223 -28.40 100.41 39.22
N GLU A 224 -28.87 99.69 40.25
CA GLU A 224 -28.28 98.41 40.68
C GLU A 224 -28.88 97.19 39.93
N HIS A 225 -30.14 97.29 39.49
CA HIS A 225 -30.82 96.20 38.77
C HIS A 225 -30.35 96.03 37.31
N GLU A 226 -29.74 97.07 36.74
CA GLU A 226 -29.16 97.07 35.39
C GLU A 226 -27.77 96.42 35.38
N THR A 227 -27.01 96.52 36.49
CA THR A 227 -25.71 95.86 36.66
C THR A 227 -25.80 94.37 36.96
N GLU A 228 -26.80 93.91 37.71
CA GLU A 228 -26.98 92.48 38.02
C GLU A 228 -27.55 91.67 36.85
N ARG A 229 -28.40 92.28 35.99
CA ARG A 229 -28.88 91.62 34.76
C ARG A 229 -27.77 91.39 33.74
N ALA A 230 -26.80 92.30 33.65
CA ALA A 230 -25.66 92.16 32.74
C ALA A 230 -24.70 91.05 33.20
N ALA A 231 -24.48 90.89 34.51
CA ALA A 231 -23.61 89.85 35.07
C ALA A 231 -24.20 88.43 34.89
N MET A 232 -25.50 88.25 35.14
CA MET A 232 -26.16 86.94 35.00
C MET A 232 -26.28 86.48 33.54
N ILE A 233 -26.40 87.41 32.58
CA ILE A 233 -26.37 87.09 31.15
C ILE A 233 -24.95 86.66 30.72
N GLY A 234 -23.90 87.29 31.26
CA GLY A 234 -22.52 86.90 30.99
C GLY A 234 -22.18 85.48 31.45
N GLU A 235 -22.57 85.09 32.67
CA GLU A 235 -22.29 83.75 33.20
C GLU A 235 -23.05 82.65 32.43
N LEU A 236 -24.30 82.90 32.02
CA LEU A 236 -25.09 81.97 31.19
C LEU A 236 -24.55 81.84 29.75
N GLU A 237 -23.97 82.90 29.18
CA GLU A 237 -23.32 82.84 27.87
C GLU A 237 -21.97 82.11 27.92
N GLU A 238 -21.21 82.26 29.00
CA GLU A 238 -19.93 81.57 29.20
C GLU A 238 -20.12 80.06 29.45
N GLU A 239 -21.12 79.66 30.25
CA GLU A 239 -21.45 78.24 30.46
C GLU A 239 -22.00 77.59 29.17
N LYS A 240 -22.81 78.32 28.40
CA LYS A 240 -23.31 77.86 27.09
C LYS A 240 -22.17 77.71 26.08
N MET A 241 -21.20 78.62 26.07
CA MET A 241 -20.00 78.52 25.21
C MET A 241 -19.13 77.33 25.62
N SER A 242 -18.88 77.14 26.91
CA SER A 242 -18.11 76.01 27.43
C SER A 242 -18.77 74.66 27.11
N MET A 243 -20.09 74.56 27.26
CA MET A 243 -20.83 73.34 26.90
C MET A 243 -20.86 73.09 25.38
N MET A 244 -20.89 74.15 24.57
CA MET A 244 -20.83 74.04 23.11
C MET A 244 -19.45 73.56 22.64
N GLU A 245 -18.37 74.06 23.24
CA GLU A 245 -16.99 73.59 22.99
C GLU A 245 -16.80 72.13 23.42
N SER A 246 -17.35 71.73 24.57
CA SER A 246 -17.31 70.34 25.04
C SER A 246 -18.06 69.40 24.08
N MET A 247 -19.26 69.79 23.64
CA MET A 247 -20.05 69.02 22.67
C MET A 247 -19.37 68.95 21.30
N GLN A 248 -18.70 70.01 20.88
CA GLN A 248 -17.91 70.04 19.64
C GLN A 248 -16.71 69.08 19.75
N GLY A 249 -15.97 69.10 20.87
CA GLY A 249 -14.85 68.19 21.11
C GLY A 249 -15.26 66.72 21.15
N ILE A 250 -16.43 66.38 21.71
CA ILE A 250 -16.97 65.01 21.70
C ILE A 250 -17.34 64.57 20.29
N ARG A 251 -17.94 65.45 19.47
CA ARG A 251 -18.27 65.14 18.07
C ARG A 251 -17.01 64.90 17.24
N GLU A 252 -16.00 65.74 17.39
CA GLU A 252 -14.71 65.59 16.68
C GLU A 252 -13.98 64.31 17.11
N ALA A 253 -14.00 63.97 18.40
CA ALA A 253 -13.45 62.71 18.90
C ALA A 253 -14.20 61.47 18.36
N HIS A 254 -15.54 61.54 18.30
CA HIS A 254 -16.36 60.47 17.73
C HIS A 254 -16.11 60.29 16.22
N GLU A 255 -16.00 61.38 15.46
CA GLU A 255 -15.66 61.31 14.03
C GLU A 255 -14.25 60.81 13.77
N ALA A 256 -13.29 61.16 14.63
CA ALA A 256 -11.93 60.64 14.57
C ALA A 256 -11.89 59.12 14.84
N GLU A 257 -12.64 58.64 15.84
CA GLU A 257 -12.70 57.21 16.13
C GLU A 257 -13.45 56.43 15.04
N LYS A 258 -14.52 57.01 14.47
CA LYS A 258 -15.22 56.42 13.32
C LYS A 258 -14.27 56.22 12.14
N ARG A 259 -13.47 57.23 11.79
CA ARG A 259 -12.43 57.13 10.75
C ARG A 259 -11.40 56.05 11.06
N ARG A 260 -10.94 55.94 12.32
CA ARG A 260 -10.00 54.88 12.72
C ARG A 260 -10.57 53.48 12.62
N ILE A 261 -11.88 53.31 12.81
CA ILE A 261 -12.53 52.01 12.65
C ILE A 261 -12.66 51.67 11.16
N GLU A 262 -13.05 52.64 10.33
CA GLU A 262 -13.13 52.48 8.86
C GLU A 262 -11.75 52.12 8.27
N GLU A 263 -10.69 52.85 8.65
CA GLU A 263 -9.32 52.56 8.20
C GLU A 263 -8.85 51.16 8.63
N ARG A 264 -9.19 50.71 9.85
CA ARG A 264 -8.86 49.36 10.33
C ARG A 264 -9.61 48.29 9.54
N HIS A 265 -10.89 48.52 9.27
CA HIS A 265 -11.72 47.59 8.51
C HIS A 265 -11.24 47.48 7.05
N ASP A 266 -10.90 48.60 6.42
CA ASP A 266 -10.38 48.61 5.05
C ASP A 266 -9.00 47.93 4.96
N ALA A 267 -8.13 48.14 5.96
CA ALA A 267 -6.86 47.43 6.06
C ALA A 267 -7.04 45.91 6.24
N GLU A 268 -8.03 45.48 7.01
CA GLU A 268 -8.36 44.07 7.19
C GLU A 268 -8.88 43.43 5.89
N ILE A 269 -9.77 44.13 5.17
CA ILE A 269 -10.24 43.69 3.84
C ILE A 269 -9.06 43.50 2.89
N ALA A 270 -8.18 44.51 2.77
CA ALA A 270 -7.02 44.44 1.90
C ALA A 270 -6.08 43.29 2.27
N ALA A 271 -5.87 43.03 3.57
CA ALA A 271 -5.06 41.92 4.05
C ALA A 271 -5.68 40.55 3.69
N LEU A 272 -7.00 40.41 3.80
CA LEU A 272 -7.73 39.21 3.43
C LEU A 272 -7.70 38.97 1.92
N GLU A 273 -7.80 40.02 1.10
CA GLU A 273 -7.69 39.94 -0.36
C GLU A 273 -6.29 39.47 -0.78
N ILE A 274 -5.24 40.06 -0.23
CA ILE A 274 -3.85 39.63 -0.47
C ILE A 274 -3.64 38.16 -0.08
N LYS A 275 -4.20 37.74 1.07
CA LYS A 275 -4.12 36.33 1.51
C LYS A 275 -4.83 35.40 0.52
N ARG A 276 -6.04 35.76 0.09
CA ARG A 276 -6.82 35.00 -0.89
C ARG A 276 -6.10 34.89 -2.24
N GLU A 277 -5.46 35.96 -2.70
CA GLU A 277 -4.68 35.93 -3.94
C GLU A 277 -3.48 35.00 -3.85
N ARG A 278 -2.76 35.00 -2.73
CA ARG A 278 -1.65 34.06 -2.48
C ARG A 278 -2.12 32.62 -2.48
N GLU A 279 -3.25 32.33 -1.84
CA GLU A 279 -3.85 30.98 -1.82
C GLU A 279 -4.27 30.55 -3.23
N ILE A 280 -4.95 31.41 -3.99
CA ILE A 280 -5.32 31.13 -5.38
C ILE A 280 -4.08 30.86 -6.23
N LYS A 281 -3.02 31.65 -6.08
CA LYS A 281 -1.76 31.45 -6.81
C LYS A 281 -1.10 30.12 -6.45
N SER A 282 -1.00 29.79 -5.16
CA SER A 282 -0.46 28.52 -4.67
C SER A 282 -1.25 27.31 -5.16
N LEU A 283 -2.59 27.41 -5.19
CA LEU A 283 -3.45 26.36 -5.73
C LEU A 283 -3.27 26.21 -7.24
N ARG A 284 -3.14 27.31 -8.00
CA ARG A 284 -2.86 27.26 -9.44
C ARG A 284 -1.53 26.59 -9.74
N GLU A 285 -0.48 26.95 -9.00
CA GLU A 285 0.85 26.31 -9.13
C GLU A 285 0.78 24.81 -8.79
N SER A 286 0.03 24.43 -7.74
CA SER A 286 -0.19 23.03 -7.39
C SER A 286 -0.95 22.27 -8.47
N ILE A 287 -1.99 22.87 -9.05
CA ILE A 287 -2.75 22.29 -10.16
C ILE A 287 -1.86 22.10 -11.39
N GLU A 288 -1.04 23.09 -11.76
CA GLU A 288 -0.14 22.96 -12.90
C GLU A 288 0.97 21.93 -12.66
N ASN A 289 1.50 21.84 -11.43
CA ASN A 289 2.43 20.77 -11.05
C ASN A 289 1.78 19.38 -11.17
N LEU A 290 0.53 19.23 -10.71
CA LEU A 290 -0.22 17.98 -10.81
C LEU A 290 -0.59 17.64 -12.26
N LYS A 291 -0.99 18.62 -13.07
CA LYS A 291 -1.21 18.44 -14.52
C LYS A 291 0.08 18.03 -15.22
N GLY A 292 1.20 18.69 -14.90
CA GLY A 292 2.52 18.33 -15.41
C GLY A 292 2.95 16.91 -15.00
N ALA A 293 2.57 16.45 -13.81
CA ALA A 293 2.79 15.07 -13.37
C ALA A 293 1.86 14.07 -14.07
N LEU A 294 0.59 14.43 -14.29
CA LEU A 294 -0.39 13.61 -15.02
C LEU A 294 -0.06 13.48 -16.51
N LEU A 295 0.43 14.56 -17.14
CA LEU A 295 0.84 14.59 -18.54
C LEU A 295 2.18 13.89 -18.76
N ARG A 296 3.05 13.87 -17.74
CA ARG A 296 4.19 12.94 -17.65
C ARG A 296 3.70 11.53 -17.31
N ARG A 297 2.75 10.99 -18.09
CA ARG A 297 2.52 9.54 -18.15
C ARG A 297 3.86 8.93 -18.51
N ASP A 298 4.55 8.39 -17.51
CA ASP A 298 5.85 7.75 -17.61
C ASP A 298 5.74 6.74 -18.75
N SER A 299 6.31 7.09 -19.91
CA SER A 299 6.19 6.34 -21.17
C SER A 299 7.09 5.12 -21.05
N PHE A 300 6.66 4.21 -20.17
CA PHE A 300 7.38 3.00 -19.86
C PHE A 300 7.38 2.11 -21.09
N LYS A 301 8.52 2.10 -21.77
CA LYS A 301 8.82 1.16 -22.84
C LYS A 301 9.44 -0.07 -22.21
N GLY A 302 8.60 -1.05 -21.86
CA GLY A 302 9.10 -2.31 -21.35
C GLY A 302 9.86 -3.10 -22.41
N MET A 303 10.83 -3.89 -21.98
CA MET A 303 11.64 -4.77 -22.80
C MET A 303 10.75 -5.87 -23.39
N SER A 304 10.79 -6.04 -24.70
CA SER A 304 10.04 -7.11 -25.36
C SER A 304 10.63 -8.47 -25.01
N GLY A 305 9.81 -9.53 -25.08
CA GLY A 305 10.31 -10.89 -24.86
C GLY A 305 11.45 -11.25 -25.82
N HIS A 306 11.34 -10.86 -27.09
CA HIS A 306 12.40 -11.07 -28.08
C HIS A 306 13.71 -10.36 -27.72
N GLU A 307 13.63 -9.09 -27.32
CA GLU A 307 14.82 -8.33 -26.94
C GLU A 307 15.51 -8.96 -25.73
N LEU A 308 14.74 -9.38 -24.73
CA LEU A 308 15.26 -10.06 -23.56
C LEU A 308 15.89 -11.41 -23.92
N THR A 309 15.24 -12.21 -24.78
CA THR A 309 15.77 -13.48 -25.29
C THR A 309 17.10 -13.27 -26.00
N HIS A 310 17.19 -12.28 -26.89
CA HIS A 310 18.42 -11.97 -27.62
C HIS A 310 19.56 -11.60 -26.67
N ARG A 311 19.34 -10.65 -25.76
CA ARG A 311 20.39 -10.21 -24.82
C ARG A 311 20.84 -11.33 -23.88
N PHE A 312 19.92 -12.20 -23.45
CA PHE A 312 20.24 -13.34 -22.60
C PHE A 312 21.00 -14.43 -23.36
N GLN A 313 20.62 -14.74 -24.60
CA GLN A 313 21.34 -15.71 -25.44
C GLN A 313 22.75 -15.22 -25.81
N ASP A 314 22.90 -13.93 -26.04
CA ASP A 314 24.18 -13.26 -26.27
C ASP A 314 25.09 -13.39 -25.03
N LEU A 315 24.56 -13.15 -23.82
CA LEU A 315 25.28 -13.42 -22.57
C LEU A 315 25.65 -14.91 -22.40
N ALA A 316 24.73 -15.82 -22.72
CA ALA A 316 24.97 -17.25 -22.59
C ALA A 316 26.04 -17.75 -23.58
N SER A 317 26.14 -17.13 -24.75
CA SER A 317 27.18 -17.42 -25.74
C SER A 317 28.55 -16.97 -25.24
N ASP A 318 28.66 -15.80 -24.62
CA ASP A 318 29.91 -15.33 -24.01
C ASP A 318 30.40 -16.28 -22.88
N VAL A 319 29.48 -16.80 -22.06
CA VAL A 319 29.80 -17.82 -21.03
C VAL A 319 30.26 -19.12 -21.69
N ASP A 320 29.62 -19.56 -22.77
CA ASP A 320 30.03 -20.76 -23.53
C ASP A 320 31.43 -20.62 -24.10
N ASP A 321 31.75 -19.46 -24.70
CA ASP A 321 33.05 -19.18 -25.29
C ASP A 321 34.16 -19.11 -24.25
N LEU A 322 33.91 -18.47 -23.11
CA LEU A 322 34.85 -18.41 -21.99
C LEU A 322 35.05 -19.78 -21.32
N ALA A 323 34.06 -20.66 -21.35
CA ALA A 323 34.17 -21.99 -20.75
C ALA A 323 34.99 -22.99 -21.59
N ARG A 324 35.32 -22.67 -22.84
CA ARG A 324 36.12 -23.52 -23.76
C ARG A 324 37.63 -23.47 -23.47
N VAL A 325 38.05 -23.15 -22.25
CA VAL A 325 39.45 -23.16 -21.85
C VAL A 325 40.06 -24.56 -21.88
N GLN A 326 41.36 -24.62 -22.18
CA GLN A 326 42.13 -25.85 -22.06
C GLN A 326 42.53 -26.05 -20.60
N TRP A 327 42.12 -27.18 -20.02
CA TRP A 327 42.46 -27.50 -18.63
C TRP A 327 43.95 -27.87 -18.53
N ASP A 328 44.66 -27.29 -17.57
CA ASP A 328 46.07 -27.58 -17.33
C ASP A 328 46.22 -28.81 -16.44
N ASN A 329 46.79 -29.89 -16.98
CA ASN A 329 47.02 -31.14 -16.25
C ASN A 329 47.92 -30.95 -15.01
N LYS A 330 48.74 -29.88 -14.96
CA LYS A 330 49.54 -29.56 -13.76
C LYS A 330 48.67 -29.14 -12.57
N LEU A 331 47.46 -28.65 -12.85
CA LEU A 331 46.49 -28.21 -11.86
C LEU A 331 45.48 -29.32 -11.51
N GLU A 332 45.67 -30.57 -11.97
CA GLU A 332 44.76 -31.69 -11.66
C GLU A 332 44.41 -31.82 -10.16
N PRO A 333 45.33 -31.60 -9.20
CA PRO A 333 44.99 -31.66 -7.77
C PRO A 333 43.98 -30.61 -7.29
N THR A 334 43.80 -29.51 -8.03
CA THR A 334 42.85 -28.43 -7.69
C THR A 334 41.55 -28.50 -8.48
N TRP A 335 41.43 -29.46 -9.40
CA TRP A 335 40.21 -29.63 -10.19
C TRP A 335 39.03 -30.05 -9.29
N PRO A 336 37.79 -29.62 -9.62
CA PRO A 336 36.61 -30.00 -8.86
C PRO A 336 36.33 -31.51 -8.93
N PHE A 337 36.78 -32.18 -10.01
CA PHE A 337 36.67 -33.62 -10.19
C PHE A 337 38.01 -34.19 -10.66
N PRO A 338 38.42 -35.38 -10.17
CA PRO A 338 39.59 -36.08 -10.67
C PRO A 338 39.49 -36.38 -12.18
N ASN A 339 40.62 -36.33 -12.90
CA ASN A 339 40.66 -36.57 -14.35
C ASN A 339 40.14 -37.96 -14.74
N LYS A 340 40.33 -38.96 -13.86
CA LYS A 340 39.80 -40.32 -14.04
C LYS A 340 38.28 -40.33 -14.20
N LEU A 341 37.56 -39.53 -13.41
CA LEU A 341 36.09 -39.43 -13.50
C LEU A 341 35.67 -38.71 -14.78
N LEU A 342 36.38 -37.64 -15.13
CA LEU A 342 36.08 -36.87 -16.36
C LEU A 342 36.27 -37.71 -17.63
N ARG A 343 37.29 -38.57 -17.66
CA ARG A 343 37.54 -39.51 -18.77
C ARG A 343 36.48 -40.59 -18.93
N ASN A 344 35.76 -40.93 -17.85
CA ASN A 344 34.67 -41.89 -17.89
C ASN A 344 33.37 -41.29 -18.44
N SER A 345 33.29 -39.96 -18.58
CA SER A 345 32.14 -39.31 -19.21
C SER A 345 32.12 -39.54 -20.73
N GLU A 346 30.92 -39.57 -21.33
CA GLU A 346 30.74 -39.79 -22.78
C GLU A 346 31.56 -38.82 -23.63
N ASN A 347 31.80 -37.60 -23.13
CA ASN A 347 32.59 -36.59 -23.80
C ASN A 347 33.35 -35.73 -22.77
N GLU A 348 34.58 -36.14 -22.46
CA GLU A 348 35.47 -35.47 -21.49
C GLU A 348 35.56 -33.95 -21.73
N ARG A 349 35.77 -33.55 -22.99
CA ARG A 349 35.91 -32.13 -23.37
C ARG A 349 34.64 -31.35 -23.03
N ARG A 350 33.47 -31.91 -23.34
CA ARG A 350 32.19 -31.29 -23.09
C ARG A 350 31.86 -31.25 -21.60
N SER A 351 32.17 -32.30 -20.85
CA SER A 351 32.00 -32.33 -19.39
C SER A 351 32.84 -31.25 -18.70
N LYS A 352 34.13 -31.12 -19.09
CA LYS A 352 35.02 -30.05 -18.62
C LYS A 352 34.46 -28.66 -18.90
N GLN A 353 33.94 -28.45 -20.11
CA GLN A 353 33.27 -27.19 -20.47
C GLN A 353 32.03 -26.93 -19.61
N HIS A 354 31.14 -27.91 -19.47
CA HIS A 354 29.91 -27.77 -18.67
C HIS A 354 30.20 -27.49 -17.18
N ILE A 355 31.29 -28.04 -16.61
CA ILE A 355 31.72 -27.74 -15.25
C ILE A 355 32.09 -26.26 -15.09
N VAL A 356 32.84 -25.70 -16.05
CA VAL A 356 33.21 -24.28 -16.04
C VAL A 356 31.97 -23.40 -16.25
N GLN A 357 31.08 -23.75 -17.19
CA GLN A 357 29.80 -23.04 -17.40
C GLN A 357 28.96 -23.01 -16.13
N ASN A 358 28.79 -24.16 -15.47
CA ASN A 358 28.05 -24.26 -14.22
C ASN A 358 28.67 -23.36 -13.14
N THR A 359 29.99 -23.40 -13.00
CA THR A 359 30.71 -22.57 -12.03
C THR A 359 30.49 -21.08 -12.28
N PHE A 360 30.59 -20.64 -13.54
CA PHE A 360 30.33 -19.24 -13.91
C PHE A 360 28.87 -18.84 -13.67
N TRP A 361 27.90 -19.67 -14.07
CA TRP A 361 26.49 -19.39 -13.81
C TRP A 361 26.16 -19.32 -12.32
N VAL A 362 26.76 -20.18 -11.49
CA VAL A 362 26.59 -20.12 -10.03
C VAL A 362 27.13 -18.81 -9.48
N ILE A 363 28.34 -18.39 -9.86
CA ILE A 363 28.93 -17.12 -9.42
C ILE A 363 28.06 -15.93 -9.88
N LEU A 364 27.69 -15.89 -11.16
CA LEU A 364 26.82 -14.84 -11.71
C LEU A 364 25.45 -14.83 -11.03
N TYR A 365 24.88 -15.99 -10.72
CA TYR A 365 23.62 -16.09 -10.00
C TYR A 365 23.74 -15.52 -8.60
N GLU A 366 24.66 -16.00 -7.79
CA GLU A 366 24.80 -15.57 -6.39
C GLU A 366 25.12 -14.07 -6.25
N LYS A 367 25.91 -13.53 -7.18
CA LYS A 367 26.47 -12.18 -7.07
C LYS A 367 25.74 -11.13 -7.90
N ILE A 368 25.00 -11.53 -8.94
CA ILE A 368 24.26 -10.62 -9.82
C ILE A 368 22.78 -10.99 -9.87
N PHE A 369 22.44 -12.21 -10.26
CA PHE A 369 21.06 -12.56 -10.66
C PHE A 369 20.14 -13.02 -9.52
N CYS A 370 20.66 -13.27 -8.31
CA CYS A 370 19.88 -13.80 -7.20
C CYS A 370 18.77 -12.83 -6.76
N THR A 371 19.08 -11.53 -6.72
CA THR A 371 18.10 -10.47 -6.49
C THR A 371 18.34 -9.31 -7.45
N PRO A 372 17.34 -8.45 -7.69
CA PRO A 372 17.50 -7.26 -8.53
C PRO A 372 18.58 -6.29 -8.02
N PHE A 373 18.94 -6.37 -6.74
CA PHE A 373 19.80 -5.41 -6.07
C PHE A 373 21.24 -5.88 -5.90
N ARG A 374 21.52 -7.19 -5.95
CA ARG A 374 22.87 -7.76 -5.68
C ARG A 374 23.98 -7.14 -6.51
N VAL A 375 23.67 -6.79 -7.76
CA VAL A 375 24.57 -6.11 -8.70
C VAL A 375 25.09 -4.74 -8.20
N LEU A 376 24.45 -4.13 -7.20
CA LEU A 376 24.83 -2.86 -6.59
C LEU A 376 25.77 -3.03 -5.38
N GLY A 377 26.35 -4.22 -5.17
CA GLY A 377 27.33 -4.43 -4.10
C GLY A 377 26.72 -4.36 -2.69
N ASN A 378 27.35 -3.60 -1.79
CA ASN A 378 26.90 -3.51 -0.39
C ASN A 378 25.62 -2.69 -0.25
N GLU A 379 25.50 -1.59 -0.99
CA GLU A 379 24.23 -0.86 -1.09
C GLU A 379 23.10 -1.74 -1.60
N GLY A 380 23.39 -2.60 -2.58
CA GLY A 380 22.48 -3.62 -3.07
C GLY A 380 21.93 -4.55 -1.98
N LYS A 381 22.81 -5.03 -1.10
CA LYS A 381 22.41 -5.89 0.03
C LYS A 381 21.55 -5.15 1.06
N SER A 382 21.79 -3.86 1.27
CA SER A 382 20.96 -3.02 2.13
C SER A 382 19.54 -2.89 1.57
N LEU A 383 19.43 -2.58 0.27
CA LEU A 383 18.15 -2.50 -0.44
C LEU A 383 17.42 -3.84 -0.49
N GLU A 384 18.15 -4.95 -0.71
CA GLU A 384 17.58 -6.29 -0.65
C GLU A 384 16.98 -6.58 0.73
N ARG A 385 17.67 -6.22 1.81
CA ARG A 385 17.16 -6.39 3.18
C ARG A 385 15.90 -5.56 3.42
N GLU A 386 15.91 -4.28 3.03
CA GLU A 386 14.73 -3.40 3.15
C GLU A 386 13.54 -3.95 2.35
N TRP A 387 13.79 -4.42 1.13
CA TRP A 387 12.77 -5.00 0.27
C TRP A 387 12.13 -6.23 0.91
N ILE A 388 12.96 -7.12 1.44
CA ILE A 388 12.55 -8.35 2.11
C ILE A 388 11.80 -8.05 3.42
N GLU A 389 12.29 -7.10 4.22
CA GLU A 389 11.66 -6.72 5.49
C GLU A 389 10.27 -6.12 5.26
N LYS A 390 10.15 -5.27 4.24
CA LYS A 390 8.92 -4.54 3.93
C LYS A 390 7.85 -5.41 3.26
N TYR A 391 8.24 -6.31 2.36
CA TYR A 391 7.28 -7.06 1.53
C TYR A 391 7.36 -8.59 1.71
N GLY A 392 8.33 -9.10 2.46
CA GLY A 392 8.61 -10.53 2.61
C GLY A 392 8.03 -11.17 3.87
N GLN A 393 7.03 -10.59 4.52
CA GLN A 393 6.45 -11.13 5.77
C GLN A 393 5.70 -12.47 5.57
N ASP A 394 5.23 -12.76 4.36
CA ASP A 394 4.50 -13.99 4.00
C ASP A 394 5.43 -15.18 3.62
N ARG A 395 6.51 -15.42 4.38
CA ARG A 395 7.52 -16.45 4.01
C ARG A 395 7.03 -17.89 4.05
N LYS A 396 5.86 -18.17 4.63
CA LYS A 396 5.40 -19.54 4.87
C LYS A 396 4.98 -20.30 3.59
N SER A 397 4.92 -19.66 2.42
CA SER A 397 4.20 -20.23 1.28
C SER A 397 4.98 -20.47 -0.02
N ILE A 398 6.30 -20.25 -0.10
CA ILE A 398 7.00 -20.42 -1.39
C ILE A 398 8.32 -21.18 -1.19
N GLY A 399 8.31 -22.46 -1.59
CA GLY A 399 9.43 -23.38 -1.47
C GLY A 399 10.65 -22.92 -2.28
N GLY A 400 11.84 -23.07 -1.69
CA GLY A 400 13.15 -23.13 -2.37
C GLY A 400 13.64 -21.92 -3.18
N PHE A 401 12.79 -20.98 -3.57
CA PHE A 401 13.18 -19.85 -4.40
C PHE A 401 14.03 -18.84 -3.61
N ALA A 402 14.88 -18.12 -4.33
CA ALA A 402 15.70 -17.00 -3.85
C ALA A 402 14.92 -16.10 -2.87
N PRO A 403 15.61 -15.38 -1.94
CA PRO A 403 14.99 -14.59 -0.88
C PRO A 403 14.31 -13.32 -1.41
N CYS A 404 13.32 -13.46 -2.29
CA CYS A 404 12.56 -12.38 -2.89
C CYS A 404 11.14 -12.37 -2.31
N PRO A 405 10.58 -11.21 -1.93
CA PRO A 405 9.17 -11.06 -1.57
C PRO A 405 8.22 -11.60 -2.64
N ARG A 406 6.98 -11.94 -2.30
CA ARG A 406 5.96 -12.27 -3.32
C ARG A 406 5.79 -11.08 -4.29
N PRO A 407 5.68 -11.30 -5.62
CA PRO A 407 5.54 -10.21 -6.60
C PRO A 407 4.15 -9.56 -6.52
N THR A 408 3.94 -8.69 -5.54
CA THR A 408 2.74 -7.85 -5.44
C THR A 408 2.95 -6.54 -6.19
N LYS A 409 1.85 -5.84 -6.54
CA LYS A 409 1.95 -4.54 -7.24
C LYS A 409 2.83 -3.54 -6.49
N ASP A 410 2.70 -3.47 -5.16
CA ASP A 410 3.47 -2.53 -4.34
C ASP A 410 4.94 -2.94 -4.22
N SER A 411 5.21 -4.25 -4.06
CA SER A 411 6.58 -4.78 -4.04
C SER A 411 7.30 -4.52 -5.36
N GLU A 412 6.65 -4.81 -6.50
CA GLU A 412 7.25 -4.59 -7.81
C GLU A 412 7.42 -3.10 -8.10
N LYS A 413 6.45 -2.27 -7.73
CA LYS A 413 6.56 -0.81 -7.83
C LYS A 413 7.76 -0.27 -7.09
N TRP A 414 7.91 -0.65 -5.82
CA TRP A 414 9.05 -0.23 -5.04
C TRP A 414 10.37 -0.72 -5.66
N ARG A 415 10.41 -1.98 -6.13
CA ARG A 415 11.60 -2.54 -6.78
C ARG A 415 12.01 -1.75 -8.02
N TYR A 416 11.12 -1.61 -9.02
CA TYR A 416 11.50 -0.99 -10.28
C TYR A 416 11.77 0.51 -10.14
N GLU A 417 11.07 1.23 -9.24
CA GLU A 417 11.37 2.65 -8.98
C GLU A 417 12.72 2.82 -8.28
N THR A 418 13.05 1.93 -7.35
CA THR A 418 14.34 1.93 -6.66
C THR A 418 15.46 1.65 -7.64
N ILE A 419 15.35 0.59 -8.46
CA ILE A 419 16.36 0.29 -9.50
C ILE A 419 16.45 1.42 -10.53
N LYS A 420 15.34 2.05 -10.93
CA LYS A 420 15.35 3.21 -11.85
C LYS A 420 16.23 4.34 -11.29
N LYS A 421 16.02 4.74 -10.04
CA LYS A 421 16.82 5.76 -9.36
C LYS A 421 18.29 5.37 -9.24
N ARG A 422 18.59 4.10 -8.93
CA ARG A 422 19.99 3.62 -8.81
C ARG A 422 20.69 3.53 -10.16
N LEU A 423 20.00 3.16 -11.22
CA LEU A 423 20.58 3.17 -12.57
C LEU A 423 20.88 4.60 -13.04
N GLU A 424 20.00 5.55 -12.74
CA GLU A 424 20.23 6.98 -12.99
C GLU A 424 21.50 7.45 -12.25
N ALA A 425 21.66 7.08 -10.97
CA ALA A 425 22.86 7.38 -10.18
C ALA A 425 24.14 6.77 -10.76
N ILE A 426 24.12 5.52 -11.21
CA ILE A 426 25.29 4.85 -11.83
C ILE A 426 25.66 5.50 -13.17
N SER A 427 24.67 6.00 -13.90
CA SER A 427 24.88 6.63 -15.22
C SER A 427 25.50 8.03 -15.12
N GLN A 428 25.45 8.67 -13.95
CA GLN A 428 26.03 9.99 -13.73
C GLN A 428 27.57 9.93 -13.58
N PRO A 429 28.30 11.00 -13.93
CA PRO A 429 29.73 11.11 -13.65
C PRO A 429 30.00 11.01 -12.14
N LEU A 430 31.15 10.43 -11.76
CA LEU A 430 31.56 10.38 -10.35
C LEU A 430 31.98 11.79 -9.89
N VAL A 431 31.13 12.44 -9.11
CA VAL A 431 31.48 13.68 -8.41
C VAL A 431 31.57 13.35 -6.91
N ALA A 432 32.76 13.53 -6.33
CA ALA A 432 32.97 13.25 -4.91
C ALA A 432 32.07 14.17 -4.05
N GLY A 433 31.38 13.57 -3.07
CA GLY A 433 30.47 14.28 -2.17
C GLY A 433 29.00 14.29 -2.61
N GLU A 434 28.66 13.79 -3.81
CA GLU A 434 27.27 13.59 -4.19
C GLU A 434 26.68 12.33 -3.53
N PRO A 435 25.39 12.33 -3.15
CA PRO A 435 24.73 11.15 -2.55
C PRO A 435 24.78 9.88 -3.41
N ASN A 436 25.01 10.04 -4.72
CA ASN A 436 25.07 8.96 -5.69
C ASN A 436 26.46 8.32 -5.81
N TYR A 437 27.50 8.93 -5.22
CA TYR A 437 28.88 8.47 -5.31
C TYR A 437 29.05 7.04 -4.78
N ASP A 438 28.48 6.74 -3.61
CA ASP A 438 28.63 5.44 -2.97
C ASP A 438 27.98 4.32 -3.78
N VAL A 439 26.81 4.57 -4.39
CA VAL A 439 26.09 3.57 -5.22
C VAL A 439 26.94 3.14 -6.41
N LYS A 440 27.54 4.11 -7.10
CA LYS A 440 28.35 3.82 -8.29
C LYS A 440 29.65 3.13 -7.94
N ARG A 441 30.35 3.61 -6.89
CA ARG A 441 31.56 2.97 -6.38
C ARG A 441 31.29 1.53 -5.98
N ASP A 442 30.22 1.27 -5.22
CA ASP A 442 29.88 -0.07 -4.76
C ASP A 442 29.48 -1.00 -5.90
N HIS A 443 28.82 -0.47 -6.94
CA HIS A 443 28.55 -1.22 -8.17
C HIS A 443 29.84 -1.61 -8.91
N GLU A 444 30.77 -0.66 -9.10
CA GLU A 444 32.07 -0.92 -9.74
C GLU A 444 32.90 -1.94 -8.95
N LEU A 445 32.96 -1.80 -7.62
CA LEU A 445 33.60 -2.77 -6.73
C LEU A 445 32.95 -4.16 -6.81
N SER A 446 31.61 -4.21 -6.94
CA SER A 446 30.90 -5.48 -7.11
C SER A 446 31.27 -6.15 -8.43
N VAL A 447 31.34 -5.41 -9.53
CA VAL A 447 31.75 -5.94 -10.85
C VAL A 447 33.19 -6.47 -10.80
N THR A 448 34.11 -5.70 -10.21
CA THR A 448 35.51 -6.14 -10.04
C THR A 448 35.59 -7.42 -9.22
N LYS A 449 34.89 -7.46 -8.08
CA LYS A 449 34.88 -8.65 -7.21
C LYS A 449 34.32 -9.89 -7.89
N VAL A 450 33.25 -9.77 -8.69
CA VAL A 450 32.71 -10.91 -9.44
C VAL A 450 33.70 -11.37 -10.51
N THR A 451 34.41 -10.44 -11.15
CA THR A 451 35.47 -10.77 -12.11
C THR A 451 36.61 -11.54 -11.43
N GLU A 452 37.04 -11.10 -10.25
CA GLU A 452 38.04 -11.80 -9.41
C GLU A 452 37.56 -13.20 -9.01
N ASP A 453 36.32 -13.33 -8.51
CA ASP A 453 35.73 -14.63 -8.11
C ASP A 453 35.69 -15.61 -9.30
N MET A 454 35.32 -15.14 -10.50
CA MET A 454 35.33 -15.95 -11.73
C MET A 454 36.74 -16.32 -12.17
N SER A 455 37.69 -15.39 -12.06
CA SER A 455 39.09 -15.61 -12.46
C SER A 455 39.74 -16.65 -11.54
N GLN A 456 39.56 -16.51 -10.22
CA GLN A 456 40.04 -17.48 -9.23
C GLN A 456 39.41 -18.87 -9.42
N ALA A 457 38.13 -18.93 -9.81
CA ALA A 457 37.49 -20.21 -10.11
C ALA A 457 38.09 -20.88 -11.36
N LEU A 458 38.42 -20.09 -12.39
CA LEU A 458 39.04 -20.57 -13.62
C LEU A 458 40.51 -20.98 -13.41
N GLU A 459 41.26 -20.25 -12.58
CA GLU A 459 42.65 -20.53 -12.18
C GLU A 459 42.81 -21.89 -11.50
N ARG A 460 41.73 -22.49 -10.98
CA ARG A 460 41.77 -23.86 -10.41
C ARG A 460 41.91 -24.94 -11.47
N VAL A 461 41.53 -24.66 -12.72
CA VAL A 461 41.49 -25.66 -13.80
C VAL A 461 42.38 -25.30 -14.99
N ALA A 462 42.68 -24.01 -15.20
CA ALA A 462 43.45 -23.54 -16.34
C ALA A 462 44.33 -22.33 -15.98
N SER A 463 45.40 -22.11 -16.75
CA SER A 463 46.16 -20.86 -16.67
C SER A 463 45.34 -19.71 -17.28
N VAL A 464 45.13 -18.65 -16.51
CA VAL A 464 44.33 -17.48 -16.93
C VAL A 464 45.26 -16.36 -17.41
N SER A 465 45.04 -15.87 -18.63
CA SER A 465 45.77 -14.72 -19.18
C SER A 465 45.08 -13.40 -18.88
N ASP A 466 45.80 -12.28 -18.99
CA ASP A 466 45.20 -10.92 -18.85
C ASP A 466 44.05 -10.70 -19.85
N GLY A 467 44.14 -11.31 -21.04
CA GLY A 467 43.06 -11.28 -22.04
C GLY A 467 41.81 -12.04 -21.58
N ASP A 468 41.96 -13.14 -20.85
CA ASP A 468 40.83 -13.88 -20.26
C ASP A 468 40.17 -13.07 -19.16
N ILE A 469 40.96 -12.42 -18.29
CA ILE A 469 40.47 -11.53 -17.23
C ILE A 469 39.68 -10.37 -17.82
N GLN A 470 40.17 -9.76 -18.89
CA GLN A 470 39.46 -8.68 -19.58
C GLN A 470 38.12 -9.17 -20.15
N ARG A 471 38.11 -10.33 -20.85
CA ARG A 471 36.87 -10.93 -21.36
C ARG A 471 35.87 -11.27 -20.26
N MET A 472 36.35 -11.79 -19.11
CA MET A 472 35.51 -12.03 -17.93
C MET A 472 34.95 -10.72 -17.38
N SER A 473 35.74 -9.65 -17.30
CA SER A 473 35.27 -8.33 -16.85
C SER A 473 34.16 -7.80 -17.77
N ASP A 474 34.30 -7.95 -19.08
CA ASP A 474 33.31 -7.51 -20.05
C ASP A 474 32.02 -8.34 -19.98
N LEU A 475 32.14 -9.66 -19.80
CA LEU A 475 31.00 -10.55 -19.50
C LEU A 475 30.25 -10.10 -18.25
N VAL A 476 30.97 -9.84 -17.14
CA VAL A 476 30.37 -9.42 -15.87
C VAL A 476 29.68 -8.07 -16.00
N ARG A 477 30.29 -7.10 -16.68
CA ARG A 477 29.66 -5.79 -16.97
C ARG A 477 28.39 -5.95 -17.82
N LYS A 478 28.42 -6.82 -18.83
CA LYS A 478 27.26 -7.13 -19.68
C LYS A 478 26.13 -7.76 -18.88
N ALA A 479 26.44 -8.74 -18.03
CA ALA A 479 25.49 -9.36 -17.10
C ALA A 479 24.88 -8.34 -16.15
N ALA A 480 25.72 -7.51 -15.52
CA ALA A 480 25.32 -6.49 -14.57
C ALA A 480 24.39 -5.44 -15.21
N LYS A 481 24.74 -4.96 -16.41
CA LYS A 481 23.92 -4.02 -17.19
C LYS A 481 22.58 -4.62 -17.56
N LEU A 482 22.57 -5.84 -18.12
CA LEU A 482 21.34 -6.55 -18.46
C LEU A 482 20.43 -6.68 -17.24
N TRP A 483 21.00 -7.04 -16.08
CA TRP A 483 20.22 -7.24 -14.88
C TRP A 483 19.61 -5.97 -14.31
N LEU A 484 20.32 -4.82 -14.39
CA LEU A 484 19.76 -3.53 -14.01
C LEU A 484 18.61 -3.11 -14.93
N GLU A 485 18.75 -3.29 -16.25
CA GLU A 485 17.68 -3.02 -17.22
C GLU A 485 16.45 -3.93 -17.01
N VAL A 486 16.70 -5.20 -16.68
CA VAL A 486 15.68 -6.16 -16.26
C VAL A 486 15.02 -5.71 -14.94
N GLY A 487 15.81 -5.22 -13.99
CA GLY A 487 15.36 -4.68 -12.71
C GLY A 487 14.49 -3.43 -12.82
N GLN A 488 14.47 -2.74 -13.97
CA GLN A 488 13.55 -1.64 -14.26
C GLN A 488 12.22 -2.10 -14.85
N GLN A 489 12.10 -3.36 -15.27
CA GLN A 489 10.85 -3.86 -15.83
C GLN A 489 9.76 -3.93 -14.76
N ARG A 490 8.51 -3.66 -15.15
CA ARG A 490 7.35 -3.72 -14.24
C ARG A 490 6.90 -5.14 -13.90
N CYS A 491 7.33 -6.14 -14.69
CA CYS A 491 7.25 -7.56 -14.34
C CYS A 491 8.52 -8.00 -13.61
N ARG A 492 8.44 -9.13 -12.92
CA ARG A 492 9.61 -9.76 -12.34
C ARG A 492 10.20 -10.75 -13.31
N ILE A 493 11.50 -10.67 -13.56
CA ILE A 493 12.25 -11.65 -14.33
C ILE A 493 13.26 -12.27 -13.38
N TYR A 494 13.45 -13.58 -13.46
CA TYR A 494 14.34 -14.31 -12.58
C TYR A 494 14.97 -15.50 -13.32
N LEU A 495 16.14 -15.93 -12.84
CA LEU A 495 16.81 -17.12 -13.31
C LEU A 495 16.48 -18.31 -12.42
N LEU A 496 16.26 -19.45 -13.05
CA LEU A 496 16.09 -20.72 -12.39
C LEU A 496 17.34 -21.58 -12.65
N MET A 497 18.03 -21.90 -11.56
CA MET A 497 19.30 -22.65 -11.55
C MET A 497 19.10 -24.17 -11.43
N SER A 498 17.88 -24.64 -11.25
CA SER A 498 17.54 -26.06 -11.08
C SER A 498 16.37 -26.42 -11.97
N ASP A 499 16.33 -27.66 -12.46
CA ASP A 499 15.24 -28.11 -13.33
C ASP A 499 13.93 -28.17 -12.52
N PRO A 500 12.88 -27.41 -12.89
CA PRO A 500 11.62 -27.40 -12.15
C PRO A 500 10.80 -28.67 -12.38
N SER A 501 11.13 -29.48 -13.40
CA SER A 501 10.39 -30.70 -13.73
C SER A 501 10.77 -31.90 -12.87
N GLU A 502 11.87 -31.81 -12.12
CA GLU A 502 12.12 -32.73 -11.03
C GLU A 502 11.45 -32.18 -9.79
N GLU A 503 10.30 -32.77 -9.46
CA GLU A 503 9.86 -32.74 -8.07
C GLU A 503 11.08 -33.06 -7.20
N PRO A 504 11.31 -32.32 -6.11
CA PRO A 504 12.32 -32.67 -5.14
C PRO A 504 11.97 -34.08 -4.70
N SER A 505 12.61 -35.06 -5.32
CA SER A 505 12.40 -36.45 -5.00
C SER A 505 12.66 -36.47 -3.51
N GLN A 506 11.62 -36.79 -2.74
CA GLN A 506 11.72 -36.99 -1.30
C GLN A 506 12.53 -38.26 -1.05
N SER A 507 13.67 -38.41 -1.74
CA SER A 507 14.68 -39.38 -1.42
C SER A 507 15.23 -38.92 -0.08
N GLY A 508 14.67 -39.51 0.97
CA GLY A 508 15.45 -39.85 2.14
C GLY A 508 16.69 -40.55 1.63
N GLN A 509 17.76 -39.78 1.42
CA GLN A 509 19.05 -40.29 1.00
C GLN A 509 19.55 -41.17 2.13
N THR A 510 19.33 -42.47 1.99
CA THR A 510 20.15 -43.46 2.67
C THR A 510 21.61 -43.19 2.25
N PRO A 511 22.56 -43.03 3.19
CA PRO A 511 23.94 -42.61 2.92
C PRO A 511 24.81 -43.53 2.05
N LEU A 512 24.23 -44.53 1.39
CA LEU A 512 24.93 -45.64 0.76
C LEU A 512 24.77 -45.72 -0.76
N ASP A 513 24.01 -44.83 -1.38
CA ASP A 513 23.90 -44.84 -2.84
C ASP A 513 25.17 -44.22 -3.44
N ARG A 514 26.03 -45.09 -4.01
CA ARG A 514 27.39 -44.76 -4.46
C ARG A 514 27.42 -43.94 -5.75
N ASP A 515 26.29 -43.78 -6.43
CA ASP A 515 26.19 -42.98 -7.65
C ASP A 515 25.67 -41.58 -7.33
N ARG A 516 26.58 -40.66 -6.98
CA ARG A 516 26.24 -39.24 -6.89
C ARG A 516 26.06 -38.67 -8.29
N VAL A 517 24.82 -38.41 -8.66
CA VAL A 517 24.48 -37.72 -9.90
C VAL A 517 24.50 -36.22 -9.64
N GLU A 518 25.46 -35.50 -10.23
CA GLU A 518 25.53 -34.04 -10.15
C GLU A 518 24.90 -33.41 -11.39
N LYS A 519 24.02 -32.43 -11.18
CA LYS A 519 23.41 -31.67 -12.28
C LYS A 519 24.15 -30.37 -12.48
N LEU A 520 24.72 -30.21 -13.67
CA LEU A 520 25.45 -29.03 -14.08
C LEU A 520 24.53 -28.12 -14.91
N VAL A 521 24.47 -26.85 -14.54
CA VAL A 521 23.76 -25.81 -15.30
C VAL A 521 24.62 -25.40 -16.49
N VAL A 522 24.19 -25.75 -17.71
CA VAL A 522 24.84 -25.31 -18.94
C VAL A 522 24.33 -23.93 -19.33
N VAL A 523 23.01 -23.73 -19.27
CA VAL A 523 22.34 -22.43 -19.43
C VAL A 523 21.15 -22.39 -18.47
N PRO A 524 21.03 -21.38 -17.59
CA PRO A 524 19.90 -21.30 -16.67
C PRO A 524 18.60 -20.97 -17.43
N GLU A 525 17.47 -21.33 -16.84
CA GLU A 525 16.17 -21.01 -17.40
C GLU A 525 15.77 -19.58 -17.02
N LEU A 526 15.31 -18.78 -18.00
CA LEU A 526 14.83 -17.42 -17.76
C LEU A 526 13.30 -17.41 -17.73
N ARG A 527 12.74 -17.01 -16.59
CA ARG A 527 11.30 -16.95 -16.36
C ARG A 527 10.85 -15.55 -16.01
N ARG A 528 9.56 -15.29 -16.21
CA ARG A 528 8.92 -14.00 -15.95
C ARG A 528 7.63 -14.20 -15.17
N ILE A 529 7.45 -13.42 -14.12
CA ILE A 529 6.19 -13.27 -13.40
C ILE A 529 5.53 -11.95 -13.79
N GLY A 530 4.34 -12.04 -14.38
CA GLY A 530 3.60 -10.89 -14.92
C GLY A 530 3.94 -10.52 -16.35
N ASN A 531 3.13 -9.62 -16.90
CA ASN A 531 3.31 -9.10 -18.25
C ASN A 531 4.21 -7.85 -18.26
N VAL A 532 4.64 -7.44 -19.45
CA VAL A 532 5.54 -6.28 -19.64
C VAL A 532 4.98 -4.99 -19.00
N GLN A 533 3.67 -4.85 -18.88
CA GLN A 533 3.01 -3.68 -18.28
C GLN A 533 2.93 -3.72 -16.74
N GLY A 534 3.38 -4.80 -16.09
CA GLY A 534 3.27 -5.00 -14.64
C GLY A 534 1.90 -5.52 -14.18
N GLY A 535 1.11 -6.07 -15.09
CA GLY A 535 -0.12 -6.81 -14.78
C GLY A 535 0.13 -8.32 -14.65
N MET A 536 -0.87 -9.06 -14.17
CA MET A 536 -0.85 -10.53 -14.04
C MET A 536 0.33 -11.09 -13.23
N LEU A 537 0.71 -10.44 -12.12
CA LEU A 537 1.88 -10.82 -11.30
C LEU A 537 1.73 -12.17 -10.57
N GLU A 538 0.63 -12.89 -10.80
CA GLU A 538 0.40 -14.28 -10.40
C GLU A 538 0.83 -15.30 -11.47
N LYS A 539 1.03 -14.86 -12.72
CA LYS A 539 1.33 -15.73 -13.85
C LYS A 539 2.84 -15.86 -14.06
N ASP A 540 3.35 -17.06 -13.88
CA ASP A 540 4.75 -17.43 -14.06
C ASP A 540 4.95 -18.10 -15.43
N GLU A 541 5.71 -17.45 -16.32
CA GLU A 541 5.87 -17.83 -17.72
C GLU A 541 7.35 -18.06 -18.06
N LEU A 542 7.63 -19.13 -18.81
CA LEU A 542 8.91 -19.30 -19.49
C LEU A 542 9.05 -18.26 -20.61
N ILE A 543 10.19 -17.59 -20.68
CA ILE A 543 10.49 -16.67 -21.77
C ILE A 543 10.88 -17.49 -23.00
N SER A 544 10.21 -17.24 -24.13
CA SER A 544 10.40 -18.00 -25.36
C SER A 544 11.87 -17.98 -25.80
N GLY A 545 12.43 -19.17 -26.06
CA GLY A 545 13.85 -19.32 -26.45
C GLY A 545 14.85 -19.28 -25.30
N CYS A 546 14.40 -19.19 -24.04
CA CYS A 546 15.25 -19.18 -22.85
C CYS A 546 15.00 -20.37 -21.92
N LYS A 547 14.65 -21.53 -22.48
CA LYS A 547 14.55 -22.79 -21.73
C LYS A 547 15.92 -23.18 -21.19
N GLY A 548 15.98 -23.58 -19.92
CA GLY A 548 17.21 -24.04 -19.29
C GLY A 548 17.79 -25.26 -19.99
N LYS A 549 19.11 -25.36 -19.98
CA LYS A 549 19.88 -26.53 -20.42
C LYS A 549 20.67 -27.04 -19.24
N PHE A 550 20.39 -28.27 -18.83
CA PHE A 550 21.07 -28.95 -17.72
C PHE A 550 21.78 -30.18 -18.27
N SER A 551 22.98 -30.45 -17.75
CA SER A 551 23.76 -31.65 -18.05
C SER A 551 23.82 -32.50 -16.80
N VAL A 552 23.53 -33.78 -16.95
CA VAL A 552 23.71 -34.75 -15.88
C VAL A 552 25.14 -35.28 -15.93
N PHE A 553 25.86 -35.20 -14.82
CA PHE A 553 27.22 -35.69 -14.67
C PHE A 553 27.21 -36.79 -13.60
N HIS A 554 27.53 -38.01 -14.02
CA HIS A 554 27.57 -39.16 -13.12
C HIS A 554 28.95 -39.24 -12.44
N VAL A 555 28.97 -39.08 -11.12
CA VAL A 555 30.17 -39.27 -10.30
C VAL A 555 30.19 -40.74 -9.86
N CYS A 556 30.72 -41.61 -10.72
CA CYS A 556 30.87 -43.06 -10.45
C CYS A 556 32.28 -43.43 -9.98
#